data_AF-A0A7W6IIC8-F1
#
_entry.id   AF-A0A7W6IIC8-F1
#
_cell.length_a   1.000
_cell.length_b   1.000
_cell.length_c   1.000
_cell.angle_alpha   90.00
_cell.angle_beta   90.00
_cell.angle_gamma   90.00
#
_symmetry.space_group_name_H-M   'P 1'
#
loop_
_entity.id
_entity.type
_entity.pdbx_description
1 polymer ?
#
loop_
_entity_poly.entity_id
_entity_poly.type
_entity_poly.pdbx_seq_one_letter_code
_entity_poly.pdbx_strand_id
1 'polypeptide(L)'
;MAAKARIEWIRLGYGPEMDGVAENVIRSIHGAVEIDISTTATAAGQRPVVPEFGTHSRGYALVRGLEGTFVVAWGTDPTAQRLNGKLIKSGEEVPILLKSGELLSFIEVV
;
A
#
# COMPACT_ATOMS: atom_id res chain seq x y z
N MET A 1 11.60 -5.59 17.56
CA MET A 1 11.06 -6.51 16.54
C MET A 1 10.89 -5.66 15.30
N ALA A 2 11.48 -6.02 14.17
CA ALA A 2 11.41 -5.17 12.98
C ALA A 2 9.96 -5.02 12.52
N ALA A 3 9.55 -3.83 12.11
CA ALA A 3 8.21 -3.62 11.59
C ALA A 3 7.97 -4.45 10.31
N LYS A 4 6.73 -4.87 10.07
CA LYS A 4 6.37 -5.71 8.93
C LYS A 4 5.04 -5.27 8.33
N ALA A 5 4.94 -5.29 7.01
CA ALA A 5 3.71 -4.95 6.29
C ALA A 5 3.34 -5.99 5.25
N ARG A 6 2.04 -6.12 4.97
CA ARG A 6 1.51 -6.78 3.78
C ARG A 6 0.90 -5.74 2.87
N ILE A 7 1.16 -5.85 1.57
CA ILE A 7 0.64 -4.97 0.54
C ILE A 7 -0.15 -5.82 -0.43
N GLU A 8 -1.40 -5.45 -0.67
CA GLU A 8 -2.25 -6.06 -1.70
C GLU A 8 -2.66 -5.00 -2.71
N TRP A 9 -2.50 -5.29 -4.00
CA TRP A 9 -2.87 -4.36 -5.06
C TRP A 9 -4.25 -4.70 -5.56
N ILE A 10 -5.19 -3.77 -5.43
CA ILE A 10 -6.60 -4.03 -5.70
C ILE A 10 -7.21 -2.99 -6.62
N ARG A 11 -8.34 -3.34 -7.23
CA ARG A 11 -9.26 -2.37 -7.81
C ARG A 11 -10.57 -2.38 -7.07
N LEU A 12 -11.03 -1.18 -6.75
CA LEU A 12 -12.36 -0.95 -6.21
C LEU A 12 -13.33 -0.64 -7.35
N GLY A 13 -14.59 -0.98 -7.16
CA GLY A 13 -15.67 -0.66 -8.10
C GLY A 13 -17.02 -0.93 -7.48
N TYR A 14 -18.04 -1.05 -8.33
CA TYR A 14 -19.40 -1.36 -7.90
C TYR A 14 -19.61 -2.86 -7.73
N GLY A 15 -20.38 -3.26 -6.73
CA GLY A 15 -20.74 -4.65 -6.49
C GLY A 15 -22.17 -4.79 -5.97
N PRO A 16 -22.81 -5.96 -6.17
CA PRO A 16 -24.13 -6.24 -5.61
C PRO A 16 -24.04 -6.36 -4.08
N GLU A 17 -25.01 -5.77 -3.39
CA GLU A 17 -25.25 -5.89 -1.95
C GLU A 17 -26.72 -6.29 -1.73
N MET A 18 -27.07 -6.83 -0.55
CA MET A 18 -28.42 -7.35 -0.28
C MET A 18 -29.53 -6.33 -0.58
N ASP A 19 -29.29 -5.05 -0.34
CA ASP A 19 -30.28 -3.97 -0.48
C ASP A 19 -29.95 -2.99 -1.62
N GLY A 20 -29.00 -3.31 -2.51
CA GLY A 20 -28.66 -2.42 -3.61
C GLY A 20 -27.28 -2.67 -4.23
N VAL A 21 -26.63 -1.57 -4.61
CA VAL A 21 -25.27 -1.59 -5.16
C VAL A 21 -24.35 -0.89 -4.17
N ALA A 22 -23.34 -1.62 -3.71
CA ALA A 22 -22.27 -1.06 -2.90
C ALA A 22 -21.23 -0.38 -3.79
N GLU A 23 -20.79 0.79 -3.37
CA GLU A 23 -19.58 1.44 -3.90
C GLU A 23 -18.35 0.91 -3.15
N ASN A 24 -17.17 0.94 -3.77
CA ASN A 24 -15.90 0.53 -3.15
C ASN A 24 -15.76 -0.97 -2.83
N VAL A 25 -16.37 -1.83 -3.65
CA VAL A 25 -16.18 -3.29 -3.57
C VAL A 25 -14.88 -3.71 -4.26
N ILE A 26 -14.11 -4.61 -3.66
CA ILE A 26 -12.92 -5.21 -4.29
C ILE A 26 -13.34 -6.03 -5.51
N ARG A 27 -12.93 -5.59 -6.70
CA ARG A 27 -13.23 -6.23 -7.99
C ARG A 27 -12.14 -7.18 -8.46
N SER A 28 -10.90 -6.88 -8.12
CA SER A 28 -9.73 -7.68 -8.51
C SER A 28 -8.60 -7.47 -7.52
N ILE A 29 -7.79 -8.53 -7.36
CA ILE A 29 -6.54 -8.53 -6.61
C ILE A 29 -5.44 -8.89 -7.61
N HIS A 30 -4.41 -8.05 -7.68
CA HIS A 30 -3.30 -8.13 -8.64
C HIS A 30 -2.04 -8.76 -8.02
N GLY A 31 -2.12 -9.18 -6.75
CA GLY A 31 -1.06 -9.84 -6.01
C GLY A 31 -1.03 -9.42 -4.55
N ALA A 32 -0.14 -10.05 -3.79
CA ALA A 32 0.22 -9.64 -2.44
C ALA A 32 1.73 -9.78 -2.23
N VAL A 33 2.32 -8.88 -1.46
CA VAL A 33 3.71 -9.01 -0.99
C VAL A 33 3.79 -8.69 0.49
N GLU A 34 4.60 -9.43 1.21
CA GLU A 34 5.02 -9.07 2.56
C GLU A 34 6.41 -8.48 2.52
N ILE A 35 6.62 -7.41 3.28
CA ILE A 35 7.91 -6.72 3.36
C ILE A 35 8.31 -6.54 4.82
N ASP A 36 9.59 -6.78 5.10
CA ASP A 36 10.23 -6.38 6.34
C ASP A 36 10.67 -4.92 6.23
N ILE A 37 10.37 -4.13 7.25
CA ILE A 37 10.59 -2.69 7.27
C ILE A 37 11.70 -2.39 8.27
N SER A 38 12.69 -1.63 7.81
CA SER A 38 13.83 -1.22 8.61
C SER A 38 13.72 0.22 9.10
N THR A 39 14.57 0.61 10.04
CA THR A 39 14.71 2.01 10.49
C THR A 39 15.31 2.94 9.43
N THR A 40 15.81 2.40 8.31
CA THR A 40 16.19 3.16 7.12
C THR A 40 15.12 3.03 6.05
N ALA A 41 14.87 4.12 5.33
CA ALA A 41 13.90 4.12 4.24
C ALA A 41 14.24 3.06 3.18
N THR A 42 13.22 2.41 2.59
CA THR A 42 13.41 1.43 1.52
C THR A 42 14.25 2.02 0.39
N ALA A 43 15.39 1.40 0.11
CA ALA A 43 16.32 1.81 -0.93
C ALA A 43 15.66 1.75 -2.32
N ALA A 44 16.05 2.67 -3.23
CA ALA A 44 15.38 2.86 -4.52
C ALA A 44 15.16 1.57 -5.33
N GLY A 45 16.16 0.69 -5.41
CA GLY A 45 16.06 -0.57 -6.16
C GLY A 45 15.26 -1.69 -5.49
N GLN A 46 14.79 -1.48 -4.25
CA GLN A 46 14.03 -2.46 -3.46
C GLN A 46 12.58 -1.99 -3.20
N ARG A 47 12.19 -0.83 -3.73
CA ARG A 47 10.85 -0.28 -3.55
C ARG A 47 9.83 -1.13 -4.30
N PRO A 48 8.73 -1.58 -3.65
CA PRO A 48 7.65 -2.25 -4.35
C PRO A 48 7.10 -1.36 -5.46
N VAL A 49 6.98 -1.93 -6.66
CA VAL A 49 6.45 -1.26 -7.85
C VAL A 49 4.96 -1.56 -7.93
N VAL A 50 4.15 -0.52 -8.12
CA VAL A 50 2.72 -0.64 -8.33
C VAL A 50 2.47 -1.26 -9.71
N PRO A 51 1.75 -2.40 -9.81
CA PRO A 51 1.55 -3.09 -11.06
C PRO A 51 0.61 -2.30 -11.98
N GLU A 52 0.47 -2.81 -13.21
CA GLU A 52 -0.55 -2.31 -14.12
C GLU A 52 -1.95 -2.69 -13.64
N PHE A 53 -2.80 -1.70 -13.39
CA PHE A 53 -4.20 -1.90 -13.02
C PHE A 53 -5.09 -1.93 -14.26
N GLY A 54 -4.70 -2.58 -15.36
CA GLY A 54 -5.48 -2.56 -16.61
C GLY A 54 -5.85 -1.15 -17.12
N THR A 55 -7.01 -1.02 -17.76
CA THR A 55 -7.36 0.10 -18.67
C THR A 55 -7.31 1.52 -18.11
N HIS A 56 -7.55 1.73 -16.80
CA HIS A 56 -7.51 3.08 -16.20
C HIS A 56 -6.18 3.42 -15.50
N SER A 57 -5.21 2.50 -15.50
CA SER A 57 -3.88 2.65 -14.88
C SER A 57 -3.86 3.16 -13.43
N ARG A 58 -4.99 3.01 -12.71
CA ARG A 58 -5.18 3.40 -11.31
C ARG A 58 -5.84 2.26 -10.54
N GLY A 59 -5.46 2.16 -9.28
CA GLY A 59 -5.94 1.19 -8.31
C GLY A 59 -5.46 1.57 -6.92
N TYR A 60 -5.60 0.66 -5.97
CA TYR A 60 -5.20 0.89 -4.58
C TYR A 60 -4.15 -0.12 -4.15
N ALA A 61 -3.21 0.32 -3.32
CA ALA A 61 -2.47 -0.57 -2.43
C ALA A 61 -3.18 -0.60 -1.09
N LEU A 62 -3.69 -1.76 -0.68
CA LEU A 62 -4.08 -2.02 0.70
C LEU A 62 -2.81 -2.36 1.48
N VAL A 63 -2.35 -1.40 2.29
CA VAL A 63 -1.18 -1.60 3.15
C VAL A 63 -1.67 -1.95 4.54
N ARG A 64 -1.37 -3.17 4.98
CA ARG A 64 -1.69 -3.68 6.32
C ARG A 64 -0.44 -3.77 7.17
N GLY A 65 -0.45 -3.14 8.34
CA GLY A 65 0.59 -3.29 9.33
C GLY A 65 0.46 -4.62 10.06
N LEU A 66 1.45 -5.51 9.89
CA LEU A 66 1.48 -6.79 10.60
C LEU A 66 2.14 -6.59 11.96
N GLU A 67 3.31 -5.96 12.00
CA GLU A 67 4.09 -5.75 13.21
C GLU A 67 4.70 -4.34 13.24
N GLY A 68 4.90 -3.80 14.44
CA GLY A 68 5.53 -2.49 14.65
C GLY A 68 4.69 -1.30 14.17
N THR A 69 5.33 -0.13 14.09
CA THR A 69 4.75 1.09 13.53
C THR A 69 5.70 1.64 12.48
N PHE A 70 5.19 2.05 11.33
CA PHE A 70 5.99 2.52 10.21
C PHE A 70 5.28 3.62 9.44
N VAL A 71 6.04 4.32 8.59
CA VAL A 71 5.52 5.30 7.65
C VAL A 71 5.67 4.77 6.23
N VAL A 72 4.65 4.97 5.40
CA VAL A 72 4.67 4.71 3.96
C VAL A 72 4.56 6.00 3.16
N ALA A 73 5.44 6.16 2.17
CA ALA A 73 5.39 7.22 1.17
C ALA A 73 5.28 6.62 -0.24
N TRP A 74 4.70 7.35 -1.18
CA TRP A 74 4.42 6.86 -2.53
C TRP A 74 4.58 7.94 -3.61
N GLY A 75 4.82 7.52 -4.84
CA GLY A 75 4.99 8.39 -6.01
C GLY A 75 6.02 7.86 -7.00
N THR A 76 6.54 8.71 -7.89
CA THR A 76 7.54 8.30 -8.90
C THR A 76 8.89 7.92 -8.30
N ASP A 77 9.33 8.65 -7.28
CA ASP A 77 10.60 8.41 -6.57
C ASP A 77 10.46 8.76 -5.06
N PRO A 78 9.63 8.01 -4.31
CA PRO A 78 9.30 8.36 -2.95
C PRO A 78 10.41 7.94 -1.98
N THR A 79 10.65 8.77 -0.97
CA THR A 79 11.50 8.41 0.17
C THR A 79 10.70 8.67 1.45
N ALA A 80 10.38 7.60 2.18
CA ALA A 80 9.66 7.70 3.44
C ALA A 80 10.56 8.26 4.55
N GLN A 81 9.98 9.12 5.37
CA GLN A 81 10.55 9.78 6.52
C GLN A 81 9.44 9.92 7.56
N ARG A 82 9.80 10.12 8.84
CA ARG A 82 8.83 10.25 9.93
C ARG A 82 7.82 11.40 9.73
N LEU A 83 8.21 12.41 8.95
CA LEU A 83 7.42 13.62 8.72
C LEU A 83 6.69 13.64 7.36
N ASN A 84 6.89 12.65 6.49
CA ASN A 84 6.23 12.60 5.18
C ASN A 84 5.58 11.22 4.91
N GLY A 85 4.35 11.25 4.41
CA GLY A 85 3.59 10.03 4.13
C GLY A 85 2.60 9.67 5.24
N LYS A 86 2.15 8.41 5.22
CA LYS A 86 1.10 7.89 6.08
C LYS A 86 1.70 6.99 7.15
N LEU A 87 1.47 7.32 8.42
CA LEU A 87 1.76 6.44 9.56
C LEU A 87 0.77 5.27 9.56
N ILE A 88 1.29 4.05 9.75
CA ILE A 88 0.53 2.81 9.83
C ILE A 88 0.98 2.05 11.08
N LYS A 89 0.02 1.68 11.92
CA LYS A 89 0.24 0.88 13.13
C LYS A 89 0.01 -0.60 12.87
N SER A 90 0.54 -1.46 13.72
CA SER A 90 0.19 -2.89 13.71
C SER A 90 -1.32 -3.07 13.87
N GLY A 91 -1.89 -3.91 13.00
CA GLY A 91 -3.32 -4.16 12.87
C GLY A 91 -4.08 -3.13 12.03
N GLU A 92 -3.47 -1.97 11.69
CA GLU A 92 -4.09 -0.97 10.82
C GLU A 92 -4.00 -1.41 9.35
N GLU A 93 -5.07 -1.18 8.61
CA GLU A 93 -5.13 -1.35 7.16
C GLU A 93 -5.52 -0.03 6.51
N VAL A 94 -4.74 0.40 5.51
CA VAL A 94 -4.95 1.67 4.84
C VAL A 94 -4.98 1.48 3.32
N PRO A 95 -6.06 1.89 2.63
CA PRO A 95 -6.08 1.98 1.17
C PRO A 95 -5.35 3.24 0.71
N ILE A 96 -4.39 3.07 -0.21
CA ILE A 96 -3.65 4.18 -0.84
C ILE A 96 -3.93 4.17 -2.35
N LEU A 97 -4.54 5.25 -2.85
CA LEU A 97 -4.80 5.41 -4.29
C LEU A 97 -3.49 5.70 -5.04
N LEU A 98 -3.19 4.89 -6.05
CA LEU A 98 -1.92 4.93 -6.78
C LEU A 98 -2.12 4.78 -8.30
N LYS A 99 -1.15 5.26 -9.06
CA LYS A 99 -1.00 5.01 -10.50
C LYS A 99 -0.05 3.84 -10.73
N SER A 100 -0.26 3.12 -11.83
CA SER A 100 0.66 2.07 -12.28
C SER A 100 2.06 2.63 -12.52
N GLY A 101 3.08 1.89 -12.06
CA GLY A 101 4.48 2.29 -12.11
C GLY A 101 4.93 3.21 -10.98
N GLU A 102 4.03 3.72 -10.13
CA GLU A 102 4.46 4.39 -8.89
C GLU A 102 5.14 3.39 -7.96
N LEU A 103 5.96 3.91 -7.05
CA LEU A 103 6.73 3.14 -6.09
C LEU A 103 6.17 3.37 -4.68
N LEU A 104 6.50 2.45 -3.78
CA LEU A 104 6.26 2.60 -2.35
C LEU A 104 7.60 2.59 -1.59
N SER A 105 7.74 3.46 -0.61
CA SER A 105 8.88 3.50 0.31
C SER A 105 8.38 3.41 1.75
N PHE A 106 9.11 2.70 2.60
CA PHE A 106 8.73 2.41 3.98
C PHE A 106 9.89 2.74 4.93
N ILE A 107 9.57 3.19 6.14
CA ILE A 107 10.53 3.37 7.22
C ILE A 107 9.88 3.06 8.58
N GLU A 108 10.59 2.31 9.42
CA GLU A 108 10.16 1.98 10.77
C GLU A 108 10.27 3.20 11.69
N VAL A 109 9.27 3.38 12.56
CA VAL A 109 9.26 4.41 13.59
C VAL A 109 9.57 3.75 14.94
N VAL A 110 10.83 3.90 15.37
CA VAL A 110 11.29 3.61 16.74
C VAL A 110 11.17 4.81 17.66
#